data_AF-A0A455XCN1-F1
#
_entry.id   AF-A0A455XCN1-F1
#
_cell.length_a   1.000
_cell.length_b   1.000
_cell.length_c   1.000
_cell.angle_alpha   90.00
_cell.angle_beta   90.00
_cell.angle_gamma   90.00
#
_symmetry.space_group_name_H-M   'P 1'
#
loop_
_entity.id
_entity.type
_entity.pdbx_description
1 polymer ?
#
loop_
_entity_poly.entity_id
_entity_poly.type
_entity_poly.pdbx_seq_one_letter_code
_entity_poly.pdbx_strand_id
1 'polypeptide(L)'
;MSISGQVLANGGVAGILSGVDVGGRGGSGSGGAIKIVATTIAGNGAITAMSGDNQSTGRIRLESESITRTSGTNPASTFAAPGPLFVAGSPTLMITSVAGVAAPAIPTGNADIVLPSTTPNPVSVVFKTTGVPVGNTVKLTVIPAQGSQIIAISPALTGSTANASATVSVSLPSGPSTLSATTAYTIVASLGDAMSNFAMGERVEKVVLTSMPGQPQQVTLVTATGKEYAAPPAALAMLAMK
;
A
#
# COMPACT_ATOMS: atom_id res chain seq x y z
N MET A 1 -17.95 -9.68 -7.13
CA MET A 1 -18.88 -8.72 -7.75
C MET A 1 -19.62 -9.41 -8.90
N SER A 2 -20.95 -9.27 -8.99
CA SER A 2 -21.74 -9.79 -10.12
C SER A 2 -22.35 -8.63 -10.90
N ILE A 3 -22.13 -8.58 -12.22
CA ILE A 3 -22.63 -7.54 -13.12
C ILE A 3 -23.76 -8.15 -13.94
N SER A 4 -25.01 -7.89 -13.58
CA SER A 4 -26.20 -8.32 -14.33
C SER A 4 -26.81 -7.19 -15.18
N GLY A 5 -26.59 -5.93 -14.78
CA GLY A 5 -27.08 -4.74 -15.47
C GLY A 5 -26.11 -4.21 -16.53
N GLN A 6 -26.01 -2.89 -16.65
CA GLN A 6 -25.10 -2.24 -17.60
C GLN A 6 -24.13 -1.30 -16.88
N VAL A 7 -22.87 -1.32 -17.32
CA VAL A 7 -21.85 -0.33 -16.96
C VAL A 7 -21.47 0.40 -18.24
N LEU A 8 -21.88 1.67 -18.35
CA LEU A 8 -21.75 2.45 -19.57
C LEU A 8 -20.83 3.65 -19.33
N ALA A 9 -19.82 3.79 -20.19
CA ALA A 9 -18.99 4.97 -20.33
C ALA A 9 -18.97 5.38 -21.82
N ASN A 10 -20.13 5.33 -22.48
CA ASN A 10 -20.24 5.64 -23.90
C ASN A 10 -20.29 7.15 -24.14
N GLY A 11 -19.73 7.59 -25.26
CA GLY A 11 -19.84 8.97 -25.72
C GLY A 11 -21.21 9.30 -26.33
N GLY A 12 -21.56 10.59 -26.36
CA GLY A 12 -22.80 11.07 -26.94
C GLY A 12 -22.82 11.01 -28.48
N VAL A 13 -24.00 10.79 -29.07
CA VAL A 13 -24.17 10.79 -30.53
C VAL A 13 -24.05 12.21 -31.07
N ALA A 14 -23.46 12.37 -32.27
CA ALA A 14 -23.45 13.64 -32.98
C ALA A 14 -24.87 14.16 -33.26
N GLY A 15 -25.04 15.47 -33.26
CA GLY A 15 -26.31 16.10 -33.66
C GLY A 15 -26.68 15.79 -35.11
N ILE A 16 -27.99 15.77 -35.40
CA ILE A 16 -28.53 15.56 -36.75
C ILE A 16 -28.64 16.93 -37.45
N LEU A 17 -28.22 17.00 -38.72
CA LEU A 17 -28.47 18.16 -39.58
C LEU A 17 -29.86 18.07 -40.21
N SER A 18 -30.61 19.17 -40.22
CA SER A 18 -31.89 19.28 -40.91
C SER A 18 -32.08 20.71 -41.45
N GLY A 19 -32.31 20.86 -42.76
CA GLY A 19 -32.49 22.15 -43.45
C GLY A 19 -31.56 22.36 -44.65
N VAL A 20 -31.84 23.40 -45.44
CA VAL A 20 -30.95 23.89 -46.52
C VAL A 20 -29.97 24.90 -45.90
N ASP A 21 -28.71 24.91 -46.34
CA ASP A 21 -27.64 25.79 -45.83
C ASP A 21 -27.27 25.64 -44.34
N VAL A 22 -27.50 24.45 -43.76
CA VAL A 22 -26.99 24.13 -42.42
C VAL A 22 -25.51 23.79 -42.46
N GLY A 23 -24.74 24.25 -41.45
CA GLY A 23 -23.31 23.94 -41.32
C GLY A 23 -23.00 22.44 -41.17
N GLY A 24 -21.72 22.09 -41.05
CA GLY A 24 -21.29 20.70 -40.87
C GLY A 24 -21.80 20.05 -39.58
N ARG A 25 -21.89 18.70 -39.56
CA ARG A 25 -22.21 17.94 -38.33
C ARG A 25 -21.14 18.16 -37.27
N GLY A 26 -21.56 18.39 -36.03
CA GLY A 26 -20.66 18.28 -34.87
C GLY A 26 -20.17 16.84 -34.70
N GLY A 27 -18.98 16.65 -34.12
CA GLY A 27 -18.44 15.32 -33.84
C GLY A 27 -19.24 14.57 -32.75
N SER A 28 -19.10 13.24 -32.74
CA SER A 28 -19.58 12.40 -31.63
C SER A 28 -18.67 12.54 -30.39
N GLY A 29 -19.20 12.23 -29.22
CA GLY A 29 -18.42 12.10 -28.00
C GLY A 29 -17.57 10.82 -28.01
N SER A 30 -16.37 10.87 -27.43
CA SER A 30 -15.48 9.72 -27.26
C SER A 30 -15.97 8.72 -26.21
N GLY A 31 -15.58 7.44 -26.33
CA GLY A 31 -15.74 6.46 -25.27
C GLY A 31 -14.82 6.74 -24.07
N GLY A 32 -15.31 6.53 -22.86
CA GLY A 32 -14.60 6.77 -21.61
C GLY A 32 -13.74 5.59 -21.14
N ALA A 33 -13.41 5.55 -19.84
CA ALA A 33 -12.66 4.46 -19.24
C ALA A 33 -13.48 3.74 -18.17
N ILE A 34 -13.43 2.41 -18.18
CA ILE A 34 -14.02 1.55 -17.15
C ILE A 34 -12.89 0.73 -16.53
N LYS A 35 -12.69 0.85 -15.22
CA LYS A 35 -11.80 -0.03 -14.43
C LYS A 35 -12.62 -0.69 -13.33
N ILE A 36 -12.63 -2.02 -13.30
CA ILE A 36 -13.31 -2.82 -12.27
C ILE A 36 -12.26 -3.64 -11.54
N VAL A 37 -12.24 -3.53 -10.21
CA VAL A 37 -11.34 -4.27 -9.33
C VAL A 37 -12.17 -5.08 -8.35
N ALA A 38 -12.02 -6.41 -8.35
CA ALA A 38 -12.72 -7.29 -7.42
C ALA A 38 -11.96 -8.61 -7.24
N THR A 39 -12.14 -9.30 -6.12
CA THR A 39 -11.62 -10.68 -5.95
C THR A 39 -12.17 -11.62 -7.03
N THR A 40 -13.49 -11.59 -7.23
CA THR A 40 -14.17 -12.29 -8.33
C THR A 40 -15.05 -11.36 -9.15
N ILE A 41 -14.97 -11.43 -10.48
CA ILE A 41 -15.88 -10.76 -11.41
C ILE A 41 -16.77 -11.80 -12.10
N ALA A 42 -18.08 -11.70 -11.87
CA ALA A 42 -19.12 -12.59 -12.38
C ALA A 42 -20.24 -11.79 -13.06
N GLY A 43 -21.22 -12.49 -13.64
CA GLY A 43 -22.41 -11.89 -14.25
C GLY A 43 -22.18 -11.39 -15.68
N ASN A 44 -23.21 -11.52 -16.51
CA ASN A 44 -23.15 -11.35 -17.97
C ASN A 44 -23.79 -10.06 -18.51
N GLY A 45 -23.99 -9.04 -17.67
CA GLY A 45 -24.50 -7.71 -18.03
C GLY A 45 -23.60 -6.93 -19.00
N ALA A 46 -24.04 -5.84 -19.61
CA ALA A 46 -23.21 -5.11 -20.58
C ALA A 46 -22.12 -4.26 -19.90
N ILE A 47 -20.91 -4.23 -20.45
CA ILE A 47 -19.86 -3.30 -20.05
C ILE A 47 -19.36 -2.62 -21.33
N THR A 48 -19.65 -1.33 -21.48
CA THR A 48 -19.37 -0.62 -22.74
C THR A 48 -18.74 0.73 -22.55
N ALA A 49 -17.71 1.04 -23.35
CA ALA A 49 -17.03 2.32 -23.39
C ALA A 49 -16.73 2.71 -24.85
N MET A 50 -17.77 2.89 -25.66
CA MET A 50 -17.67 3.23 -27.09
C MET A 50 -17.93 4.72 -27.33
N SER A 51 -17.38 5.30 -28.40
CA SER A 51 -17.84 6.62 -28.86
C SER A 51 -19.29 6.58 -29.31
N GLY A 52 -19.95 7.74 -29.38
CA GLY A 52 -21.35 7.82 -29.79
C GLY A 52 -21.64 7.42 -31.24
N ASP A 53 -20.59 7.35 -32.07
CA ASP A 53 -20.62 6.84 -33.45
C ASP A 53 -19.91 5.49 -33.62
N ASN A 54 -19.44 4.86 -32.53
CA ASN A 54 -18.67 3.62 -32.50
C ASN A 54 -17.38 3.61 -33.33
N GLN A 55 -16.84 4.78 -33.73
CA GLN A 55 -15.60 4.87 -34.51
C GLN A 55 -14.35 5.09 -33.65
N SER A 56 -14.52 5.39 -32.37
CA SER A 56 -13.44 5.49 -31.40
C SER A 56 -13.79 4.68 -30.15
N THR A 57 -12.79 4.02 -29.57
CA THR A 57 -12.97 3.13 -28.43
C THR A 57 -12.34 3.74 -27.19
N GLY A 58 -13.08 3.64 -26.08
CA GLY A 58 -12.57 3.88 -24.75
C GLY A 58 -11.67 2.74 -24.27
N ARG A 59 -11.44 2.63 -22.96
CA ARG A 59 -10.66 1.52 -22.40
C ARG A 59 -11.40 0.82 -21.27
N ILE A 60 -11.38 -0.51 -21.31
CA ILE A 60 -11.93 -1.36 -20.26
C ILE A 60 -10.79 -2.17 -19.65
N ARG A 61 -10.68 -2.13 -18.31
CA ARG A 61 -9.72 -2.94 -17.55
C ARG A 61 -10.44 -3.69 -16.44
N LEU A 62 -10.23 -5.00 -16.38
CA LEU A 62 -10.75 -5.88 -15.36
C LEU A 62 -9.58 -6.43 -14.54
N GLU A 63 -9.55 -6.11 -13.24
CA GLU A 63 -8.52 -6.54 -12.30
C GLU A 63 -9.13 -7.49 -11.27
N SER A 64 -8.80 -8.79 -11.35
CA SER A 64 -9.41 -9.79 -10.46
C SER A 64 -8.62 -11.08 -10.31
N GLU A 65 -8.77 -11.75 -9.18
CA GLU A 65 -8.19 -13.07 -8.92
C GLU A 65 -8.93 -14.17 -9.69
N SER A 66 -10.24 -13.99 -9.91
CA SER A 66 -11.08 -14.92 -10.66
C SER A 66 -12.11 -14.20 -11.53
N ILE A 67 -12.25 -14.61 -12.78
CA ILE A 67 -13.31 -14.14 -13.70
C ILE A 67 -14.16 -15.32 -14.11
N THR A 68 -15.42 -15.29 -13.70
CA THR A 68 -16.42 -16.33 -14.04
C THR A 68 -17.50 -15.80 -14.99
N ARG A 69 -17.44 -14.51 -15.34
CA ARG A 69 -18.20 -13.94 -16.45
C ARG A 69 -17.77 -14.57 -17.78
N THR A 70 -18.74 -14.91 -18.61
CA THR A 70 -18.51 -15.48 -19.96
C THR A 70 -18.80 -14.49 -21.09
N SER A 71 -19.56 -13.42 -20.80
CA SER A 71 -19.88 -12.38 -21.79
C SER A 71 -18.71 -11.42 -22.02
N GLY A 72 -18.49 -10.98 -23.26
CA GLY A 72 -17.45 -10.00 -23.60
C GLY A 72 -17.73 -8.58 -23.11
N THR A 73 -16.77 -7.68 -23.27
CA THR A 73 -16.91 -6.23 -23.05
C THR A 73 -16.72 -5.50 -24.38
N ASN A 74 -17.23 -4.27 -24.51
CA ASN A 74 -17.11 -3.50 -25.75
C ASN A 74 -16.62 -2.06 -25.49
N PRO A 75 -15.36 -1.71 -25.78
CA PRO A 75 -14.34 -2.49 -26.48
C PRO A 75 -13.79 -3.65 -25.63
N ALA A 76 -13.07 -4.57 -26.25
CA ALA A 76 -12.45 -5.69 -25.54
C ALA A 76 -11.60 -5.22 -24.35
N SER A 77 -11.80 -5.84 -23.19
CA SER A 77 -11.10 -5.49 -21.96
C SER A 77 -9.68 -6.01 -21.94
N THR A 78 -8.82 -5.28 -21.24
CA THR A 78 -7.53 -5.79 -20.76
C THR A 78 -7.70 -6.41 -19.39
N PHE A 79 -6.96 -7.48 -19.13
CA PHE A 79 -7.01 -8.23 -17.87
C PHE A 79 -5.69 -8.09 -17.13
N ALA A 80 -5.77 -7.95 -15.81
CA ALA A 80 -4.63 -8.05 -14.92
C ALA A 80 -5.05 -8.69 -13.60
N ALA A 81 -4.10 -9.27 -12.87
CA ALA A 81 -4.33 -9.52 -11.46
C ALA A 81 -4.53 -8.18 -10.73
N PRO A 82 -5.30 -8.14 -9.62
CA PRO A 82 -5.34 -6.96 -8.77
C PRO A 82 -3.92 -6.57 -8.39
N GLY A 83 -3.53 -5.35 -8.74
CA GLY A 83 -2.27 -4.82 -8.26
C GLY A 83 -2.31 -4.70 -6.74
N PRO A 84 -1.15 -4.70 -6.05
CA PRO A 84 -1.12 -4.33 -4.65
C PRO A 84 -1.82 -2.98 -4.50
N LEU A 85 -2.81 -2.91 -3.61
CA LEU A 85 -3.50 -1.68 -3.25
C LEU A 85 -2.48 -0.84 -2.47
N PHE A 86 -1.61 -0.13 -3.20
CA PHE A 86 -0.73 0.85 -2.59
C PHE A 86 -1.60 2.03 -2.20
N VAL A 87 -1.89 2.13 -0.91
CA VAL A 87 -2.52 3.35 -0.41
C VAL A 87 -1.41 4.34 -0.13
N ALA A 88 -1.31 5.34 -1.00
CA ALA A 88 -0.40 6.45 -0.80
C ALA A 88 -0.64 7.06 0.58
N GLY A 89 0.43 7.24 1.36
CA GLY A 89 0.36 7.77 2.72
C GLY A 89 0.17 6.74 3.84
N SER A 90 0.07 5.43 3.55
CA SER A 90 0.11 4.42 4.60
C SER A 90 1.43 4.52 5.39
N PRO A 91 1.40 4.47 6.74
CA PRO A 91 2.60 4.58 7.55
C PRO A 91 3.60 3.45 7.30
N THR A 92 4.88 3.81 7.15
CA THR A 92 5.97 2.86 6.88
C THR A 92 7.07 2.90 7.93
N LEU A 93 7.79 1.79 8.08
CA LEU A 93 9.02 1.66 8.87
C LEU A 93 10.04 0.82 8.09
N MET A 94 11.23 1.39 7.86
CA MET A 94 12.33 0.71 7.18
C MET A 94 13.66 0.96 7.89
N ILE A 95 14.53 -0.05 7.84
CA ILE A 95 15.97 0.10 8.10
C ILE A 95 16.61 0.54 6.78
N THR A 96 17.23 1.72 6.78
CA THR A 96 17.79 2.33 5.55
C THR A 96 19.29 2.13 5.41
N SER A 97 20.02 2.00 6.52
CA SER A 97 21.45 1.69 6.49
C SER A 97 21.94 1.11 7.81
N VAL A 98 23.02 0.32 7.73
CA VAL A 98 23.78 -0.19 8.87
C VAL A 98 25.25 0.15 8.65
N ALA A 99 25.89 0.79 9.65
CA ALA A 99 27.29 1.27 9.56
C ALA A 99 27.58 2.14 8.32
N GLY A 100 26.59 2.89 7.84
CA GLY A 100 26.68 3.71 6.63
C GLY A 100 26.50 2.95 5.31
N VAL A 101 26.37 1.62 5.32
CA VAL A 101 26.04 0.82 4.15
C VAL A 101 24.53 0.80 3.96
N ALA A 102 24.05 1.23 2.80
CA ALA A 102 22.63 1.28 2.48
C ALA A 102 22.02 -0.12 2.41
N ALA A 103 20.83 -0.29 2.99
CA ALA A 103 20.03 -1.49 2.79
C ALA A 103 19.43 -1.50 1.38
N PRO A 104 19.28 -2.68 0.74
CA PRO A 104 18.53 -2.79 -0.50
C PRO A 104 17.06 -2.38 -0.30
N ALA A 105 16.41 -1.93 -1.37
CA ALA A 105 15.01 -1.47 -1.32
C ALA A 105 14.04 -2.56 -0.83
N ILE A 106 14.37 -3.82 -1.09
CA ILE A 106 13.63 -5.00 -0.61
C ILE A 106 14.66 -5.92 0.08
N PRO A 107 14.83 -5.81 1.41
CA PRO A 107 15.69 -6.71 2.17
C PRO A 107 15.22 -8.14 2.06
N THR A 108 16.14 -9.09 1.88
CA THR A 108 15.88 -10.53 1.76
C THR A 108 16.10 -11.30 3.06
N GLY A 109 16.80 -10.69 4.02
CA GLY A 109 17.26 -11.32 5.26
C GLY A 109 18.58 -12.07 5.14
N ASN A 110 19.17 -12.15 3.95
CA ASN A 110 20.37 -12.92 3.69
C ASN A 110 21.40 -12.07 2.95
N ALA A 111 22.47 -11.70 3.64
CA ALA A 111 23.59 -10.92 3.07
C ALA A 111 23.16 -9.60 2.39
N ASP A 112 22.06 -8.99 2.82
CA ASP A 112 21.57 -7.70 2.31
C ASP A 112 22.58 -6.56 2.55
N ILE A 113 23.34 -6.67 3.65
CA ILE A 113 24.42 -5.76 4.02
C ILE A 113 25.60 -6.63 4.44
N VAL A 114 26.78 -6.36 3.87
CA VAL A 114 28.04 -7.00 4.23
C VAL A 114 28.99 -5.93 4.77
N LEU A 115 29.42 -6.10 6.02
CA LEU A 115 30.33 -5.17 6.69
C LEU A 115 31.76 -5.74 6.71
N PRO A 116 32.79 -4.93 6.43
CA PRO A 116 34.18 -5.32 6.64
C PRO A 116 34.45 -5.73 8.09
N SER A 117 35.36 -6.67 8.33
CA SER A 117 35.79 -7.06 9.68
C SER A 117 36.47 -5.94 10.47
N THR A 118 36.92 -4.89 9.79
CA THR A 118 37.51 -3.67 10.36
C THR A 118 36.47 -2.60 10.71
N THR A 119 35.18 -2.85 10.49
CA THR A 119 34.12 -1.90 10.82
C THR A 119 34.12 -1.62 12.32
N PRO A 120 34.18 -0.35 12.77
CA PRO A 120 34.07 -0.01 14.18
C PRO A 120 32.76 -0.53 14.78
N ASN A 121 32.84 -1.08 15.99
CA ASN A 121 31.70 -1.60 16.73
C ASN A 121 31.68 -0.91 18.10
N PRO A 122 30.62 -0.20 18.51
CA PRO A 122 29.24 -0.22 17.98
C PRO A 122 29.02 0.42 16.60
N VAL A 123 28.00 -0.03 15.88
CA VAL A 123 27.59 0.53 14.57
C VAL A 123 26.30 1.35 14.69
N SER A 124 26.13 2.32 13.78
CA SER A 124 24.90 3.07 13.62
C SER A 124 23.90 2.34 12.71
N VAL A 125 22.66 2.18 13.16
CA VAL A 125 21.53 1.70 12.36
C VAL A 125 20.54 2.84 12.18
N VAL A 126 20.20 3.15 10.93
CA VAL A 126 19.34 4.29 10.57
C VAL A 126 17.97 3.82 10.14
N PHE A 127 16.93 4.35 10.79
CA PHE A 127 15.53 4.11 10.47
C PHE A 127 14.94 5.28 9.70
N LYS A 128 14.00 4.96 8.81
CA LYS A 128 13.13 5.94 8.17
C LYS A 128 11.68 5.51 8.32
N THR A 129 10.82 6.48 8.61
CA THR A 129 9.38 6.27 8.70
C THR A 129 8.62 7.31 7.89
N THR A 130 7.43 6.90 7.45
CA THR A 130 6.39 7.79 6.95
C THR A 130 5.12 7.54 7.77
N GLY A 131 4.30 8.56 8.01
CA GLY A 131 3.04 8.44 8.74
C GLY A 131 3.16 8.07 10.24
N VAL A 132 4.37 7.98 10.80
CA VAL A 132 4.61 7.77 12.23
C VAL A 132 4.88 9.11 12.87
N PRO A 133 4.12 9.53 13.91
CA PRO A 133 4.36 10.81 14.58
C PRO A 133 5.78 10.89 15.16
N VAL A 134 6.43 12.04 14.96
CA VAL A 134 7.70 12.36 15.64
C VAL A 134 7.53 12.29 17.16
N GLY A 135 8.62 12.05 17.88
CA GLY A 135 8.56 11.79 19.34
C GLY A 135 8.43 10.31 19.71
N ASN A 136 7.94 9.45 18.82
CA ASN A 136 7.95 7.99 19.03
C ASN A 136 9.35 7.41 18.80
N THR A 137 9.61 6.23 19.38
CA THR A 137 10.89 5.51 19.28
C THR A 137 10.76 4.21 18.52
N VAL A 138 11.84 3.76 17.88
CA VAL A 138 11.91 2.47 17.19
C VAL A 138 12.67 1.46 18.06
N LYS A 139 12.09 0.28 18.28
CA LYS A 139 12.77 -0.88 18.86
C LYS A 139 13.47 -1.66 17.74
N LEU A 140 14.79 -1.71 17.79
CA LEU A 140 15.62 -2.62 17.00
C LEU A 140 15.75 -3.95 17.71
N THR A 141 15.60 -5.02 16.96
CA THR A 141 15.85 -6.39 17.40
C THR A 141 16.88 -7.02 16.47
N VAL A 142 18.01 -7.45 17.01
CA VAL A 142 19.08 -8.14 16.30
C VAL A 142 19.08 -9.60 16.74
N ILE A 143 18.90 -10.50 15.78
CA ILE A 143 18.98 -11.94 16.01
C ILE A 143 20.26 -12.42 15.32
N PRO A 144 21.35 -12.63 16.06
CA PRO A 144 22.55 -13.21 15.48
C PRO A 144 22.32 -14.69 15.17
N ALA A 145 23.06 -15.24 14.20
CA ALA A 145 23.01 -16.67 13.92
C ALA A 145 23.43 -17.51 15.14
N GLN A 146 24.33 -16.97 15.96
CA GLN A 146 24.80 -17.57 17.20
C GLN A 146 24.77 -16.54 18.33
N GLY A 147 24.27 -16.93 19.49
CA GLY A 147 24.21 -16.08 20.68
C GLY A 147 22.81 -15.54 20.99
N SER A 148 22.73 -14.65 21.97
CA SER A 148 21.47 -14.08 22.43
C SER A 148 21.00 -12.92 21.56
N GLN A 149 19.68 -12.75 21.47
CA GLN A 149 19.06 -11.60 20.83
C GLN A 149 19.49 -10.30 21.52
N ILE A 150 19.75 -9.26 20.72
CA ILE A 150 20.09 -7.92 21.20
C ILE A 150 18.94 -6.98 20.89
N ILE A 151 18.54 -6.19 21.88
CA ILE A 151 17.47 -5.19 21.74
C ILE A 151 18.07 -3.82 21.99
N ALA A 152 17.79 -2.88 21.09
CA ALA A 152 18.15 -1.47 21.25
C ALA A 152 16.95 -0.58 20.93
N ILE A 153 16.81 0.53 21.65
CA ILE A 153 15.73 1.51 21.44
C ILE A 153 16.37 2.78 20.88
N SER A 154 15.84 3.29 19.77
CA SER A 154 16.32 4.53 19.20
C SER A 154 15.97 5.74 20.07
N PRO A 155 16.68 6.87 19.93
CA PRO A 155 16.12 8.17 20.28
C PRO A 155 14.79 8.41 19.56
N ALA A 156 14.06 9.44 20.01
CA ALA A 156 12.83 9.85 19.37
C ALA A 156 13.03 10.16 17.87
N LEU A 157 12.06 9.76 17.05
CA LEU A 157 11.96 10.12 15.64
C LEU A 157 11.95 11.65 15.50
N THR A 158 12.79 12.15 14.60
CA THR A 158 12.94 13.57 14.28
C THR A 158 12.59 13.84 12.81
N GLY A 159 12.34 15.11 12.46
CA GLY A 159 11.91 15.51 11.11
C GLY A 159 10.41 15.84 11.07
N SER A 160 9.67 15.22 10.16
CA SER A 160 8.22 15.40 10.03
C SER A 160 7.50 14.06 10.01
N THR A 161 6.22 14.01 10.35
CA THR A 161 5.43 12.76 10.25
C THR A 161 5.46 12.16 8.84
N ALA A 162 5.58 12.97 7.79
CA ALA A 162 5.68 12.49 6.41
C ALA A 162 7.05 11.88 6.06
N ASN A 163 8.10 12.25 6.79
CA ASN A 163 9.48 11.82 6.57
C ASN A 163 10.26 12.02 7.87
N ALA A 164 10.26 11.00 8.73
CA ALA A 164 10.97 11.03 9.99
C ALA A 164 12.10 9.99 10.00
N SER A 165 13.10 10.27 10.83
CA SER A 165 14.27 9.40 10.98
C SER A 165 14.72 9.30 12.43
N ALA A 166 15.31 8.15 12.77
CA ALA A 166 16.03 7.94 14.02
C ALA A 166 17.26 7.07 13.76
N THR A 167 18.29 7.24 14.59
CA THR A 167 19.51 6.45 14.52
C THR A 167 19.79 5.83 15.87
N VAL A 168 20.05 4.52 15.90
CA VAL A 168 20.43 3.80 17.11
C VAL A 168 21.84 3.26 16.96
N SER A 169 22.60 3.28 18.05
CA SER A 169 23.91 2.63 18.15
C SER A 169 23.72 1.23 18.72
N VAL A 170 24.24 0.20 18.06
CA VAL A 170 24.13 -1.19 18.51
C VAL A 170 25.44 -1.93 18.29
N SER A 171 25.81 -2.79 19.23
CA SER A 171 26.95 -3.69 19.07
C SER A 171 26.51 -4.92 18.29
N LEU A 172 27.01 -5.11 17.08
CA LEU A 172 26.70 -6.31 16.29
C LEU A 172 27.71 -7.44 16.63
N PRO A 173 27.25 -8.68 16.86
CA PRO A 173 28.14 -9.83 16.95
C PRO A 173 28.86 -10.09 15.62
N SER A 174 30.00 -10.76 15.68
CA SER A 174 30.67 -11.26 14.48
C SER A 174 29.82 -12.34 13.79
N GLY A 175 29.74 -12.29 12.47
CA GLY A 175 28.97 -13.24 11.68
C GLY A 175 27.58 -12.72 11.28
N PRO A 176 26.77 -13.56 10.61
CA PRO A 176 25.47 -13.13 10.10
C PRO A 176 24.49 -12.82 11.23
N SER A 177 23.70 -11.76 11.03
CA SER A 177 22.61 -11.36 11.93
C SER A 177 21.42 -10.87 11.12
N THR A 178 20.22 -11.17 11.59
CA THR A 178 18.96 -10.68 11.03
C THR A 178 18.46 -9.53 11.89
N LEU A 179 18.16 -8.39 11.28
CA LEU A 179 17.65 -7.20 11.96
C LEU A 179 16.16 -7.02 11.66
N SER A 180 15.37 -6.77 12.69
CA SER A 180 13.98 -6.33 12.56
C SER A 180 13.74 -5.07 13.38
N ALA A 181 12.79 -4.25 12.95
CA ALA A 181 12.46 -2.99 13.60
C ALA A 181 10.96 -2.94 13.90
N THR A 182 10.60 -2.45 15.08
CA THR A 182 9.20 -2.28 15.48
C THR A 182 8.99 -0.89 16.06
N THR A 183 7.90 -0.23 15.69
CA THR A 183 7.45 1.01 16.33
C THR A 183 5.98 0.92 16.65
N ALA A 184 5.56 1.56 17.75
CA ALA A 184 4.17 1.66 18.13
C ALA A 184 3.82 3.12 18.42
N TYR A 185 2.66 3.57 17.99
CA TYR A 185 2.19 4.93 18.25
C TYR A 185 0.68 4.95 18.44
N THR A 186 0.21 5.88 19.27
CA THR A 186 -1.22 6.07 19.52
C THR A 186 -1.88 6.87 18.41
N ILE A 187 -3.18 6.63 18.22
CA ILE A 187 -4.01 7.32 17.25
C ILE A 187 -5.16 8.04 17.94
N VAL A 188 -5.69 9.08 17.30
CA VAL A 188 -6.84 9.83 17.82
C VAL A 188 -8.11 8.98 17.78
N ALA A 189 -9.05 9.27 18.67
CA ALA A 189 -10.30 8.53 18.84
C ALA A 189 -11.07 8.30 17.54
N SER A 190 -11.31 9.39 16.78
CA SER A 190 -12.08 9.35 15.54
C SER A 190 -11.48 8.42 14.49
N LEU A 191 -10.16 8.29 14.47
CA LEU A 191 -9.45 7.39 13.58
C LEU A 191 -9.48 5.95 14.11
N GLY A 192 -9.36 5.78 15.42
CA GLY A 192 -9.58 4.51 16.10
C GLY A 192 -10.96 3.90 15.81
N ASP A 193 -11.99 4.74 15.81
CA ASP A 193 -13.37 4.35 15.50
C ASP A 193 -13.51 3.94 14.03
N ALA A 194 -12.89 4.68 13.11
CA ALA A 194 -12.88 4.34 11.68
C ALA A 194 -12.17 3.01 11.37
N MET A 195 -11.18 2.65 12.19
CA MET A 195 -10.43 1.40 12.06
C MET A 195 -11.07 0.20 12.77
N SER A 196 -12.17 0.39 13.50
CA SER A 196 -12.86 -0.67 14.26
C SER A 196 -13.33 -1.84 13.39
N ASN A 197 -13.64 -1.59 12.10
CA ASN A 197 -13.98 -2.62 11.12
C ASN A 197 -12.87 -3.68 10.93
N PHE A 198 -11.61 -3.30 11.21
CA PHE A 198 -10.45 -4.19 11.15
C PHE A 198 -10.12 -4.84 12.51
N ALA A 199 -10.86 -4.48 13.56
CA ALA A 199 -10.65 -4.93 14.94
C ALA A 199 -11.95 -5.48 15.57
N MET A 200 -12.76 -6.17 14.77
CA MET A 200 -14.01 -6.82 15.21
C MET A 200 -15.00 -5.86 15.89
N GLY A 201 -15.06 -4.61 15.42
CA GLY A 201 -15.94 -3.56 15.96
C GLY A 201 -15.41 -2.87 17.22
N GLU A 202 -14.22 -3.24 17.69
CA GLU A 202 -13.60 -2.59 18.84
C GLU A 202 -12.76 -1.39 18.40
N ARG A 203 -12.79 -0.30 19.18
CA ARG A 203 -12.00 0.89 18.89
C ARG A 203 -10.50 0.61 18.98
N VAL A 204 -9.76 1.05 17.97
CA VAL A 204 -8.30 0.97 17.92
C VAL A 204 -7.67 2.17 18.64
N GLU A 205 -6.64 1.95 19.45
CA GLU A 205 -5.92 3.03 20.14
C GLU A 205 -4.47 3.17 19.71
N LYS A 206 -3.85 2.07 19.28
CA LYS A 206 -2.44 2.05 18.92
C LYS A 206 -2.22 1.23 17.66
N VAL A 207 -1.31 1.72 16.81
CA VAL A 207 -0.82 1.02 15.63
C VAL A 207 0.60 0.57 15.92
N VAL A 208 0.89 -0.70 15.63
CA VAL A 208 2.23 -1.27 15.69
C VAL A 208 2.66 -1.61 14.27
N LEU A 209 3.82 -1.09 13.88
CA LEU A 209 4.46 -1.40 12.60
C LEU A 209 5.69 -2.25 12.86
N THR A 210 5.81 -3.37 12.15
CA THR A 210 6.95 -4.27 12.23
C THR A 210 7.56 -4.48 10.86
N SER A 211 8.86 -4.21 10.75
CA SER A 211 9.68 -4.41 9.57
C SER A 211 10.57 -5.63 9.77
N MET A 212 10.39 -6.64 8.92
CA MET A 212 11.16 -7.87 8.93
C MET A 212 11.79 -8.10 7.55
N PRO A 213 13.01 -8.66 7.48
CA PRO A 213 13.62 -8.95 6.19
C PRO A 213 12.85 -10.02 5.43
N GLY A 214 12.76 -9.87 4.11
CA GLY A 214 12.07 -10.77 3.20
C GLY A 214 10.54 -10.76 3.31
N GLN A 215 9.97 -9.91 4.16
CA GLN A 215 8.54 -9.85 4.41
C GLN A 215 7.99 -8.44 4.16
N PRO A 216 6.76 -8.30 3.66
CA PRO A 216 6.05 -7.03 3.72
C PRO A 216 5.98 -6.52 5.16
N GLN A 217 5.96 -5.21 5.34
CA GLN A 217 5.74 -4.60 6.64
C GLN A 217 4.42 -5.10 7.25
N GLN A 218 4.50 -5.61 8.47
CA GLN A 218 3.35 -6.08 9.23
C GLN A 218 2.73 -4.93 10.02
N VAL A 219 1.41 -4.93 10.08
CA VAL A 219 0.61 -3.95 10.79
C VAL A 219 -0.25 -4.68 11.81
N THR A 220 -0.12 -4.27 13.07
CA THR A 220 -0.97 -4.78 14.15
C THR A 220 -1.73 -3.61 14.77
N LEU A 221 -3.04 -3.76 14.86
CA LEU A 221 -3.94 -2.83 15.55
C LEU A 221 -4.10 -3.31 16.97
N VAL A 222 -3.93 -2.39 17.93
CA VAL A 222 -4.16 -2.67 19.35
C VAL A 222 -5.35 -1.85 19.81
N THR A 223 -6.35 -2.54 20.31
CA THR A 223 -7.62 -1.95 20.73
C THR A 223 -7.55 -1.36 22.14
N ALA A 224 -8.58 -0.62 22.54
CA ALA A 224 -8.70 -0.05 23.87
C ALA A 224 -8.69 -1.12 24.99
N THR A 225 -9.17 -2.34 24.73
CA THR A 225 -9.05 -3.45 25.69
C THR A 225 -7.72 -4.20 25.61
N GLY A 226 -6.80 -3.77 24.75
CA GLY A 226 -5.46 -4.33 24.59
C GLY A 226 -5.39 -5.55 23.66
N LYS A 227 -6.46 -5.87 22.92
CA LYS A 227 -6.43 -6.98 21.95
C LYS A 227 -5.65 -6.58 20.71
N GLU A 228 -4.97 -7.55 20.13
CA GLU A 228 -4.14 -7.36 18.94
C GLU A 228 -4.78 -8.01 17.72
N TYR A 229 -4.86 -7.25 16.63
CA TYR A 229 -5.41 -7.70 15.35
C TYR A 229 -4.40 -7.42 14.23
N ALA A 230 -4.01 -8.46 13.49
CA ALA A 230 -3.28 -8.28 12.26
C ALA A 230 -4.17 -7.56 11.24
N ALA A 231 -3.67 -6.49 10.63
CA ALA A 231 -4.40 -5.70 9.66
C ALA A 231 -3.68 -5.64 8.32
N PRO A 232 -4.42 -5.59 7.19
CA PRO A 232 -3.80 -5.36 5.90
C PRO A 232 -3.22 -3.94 5.86
N PRO A 233 -2.16 -3.68 5.07
CA PRO A 233 -1.63 -2.33 4.85
C PRO A 233 -2.68 -1.33 4.34
N ALA A 234 -3.76 -1.81 3.70
CA ALA A 234 -4.89 -0.99 3.28
C ALA A 234 -5.71 -0.43 4.46
N ALA A 235 -5.70 -1.07 5.64
CA ALA A 235 -6.33 -0.50 6.85
C ALA A 235 -5.67 0.82 7.25
N LEU A 236 -4.38 0.98 6.93
CA LEU A 236 -3.63 2.20 7.19
C LEU A 236 -3.99 3.36 6.24
N ALA A 237 -4.75 3.11 5.17
CA ALA A 237 -5.32 4.13 4.29
C ALA A 237 -6.05 5.23 5.06
N MET A 238 -6.77 4.83 6.10
CA MET A 238 -7.57 5.71 6.92
C MET A 238 -6.71 6.71 7.70
N LEU A 239 -5.43 6.39 7.95
CA LEU A 239 -4.47 7.32 8.55
C LEU A 239 -3.97 8.39 7.57
N ALA A 240 -4.06 8.12 6.26
CA ALA A 240 -3.57 8.99 5.21
C ALA A 240 -4.59 10.04 4.73
N MET A 241 -5.89 9.87 5.04
CA MET A 241 -6.99 10.74 4.59
C MET A 241 -7.11 12.07 5.37
N LYS A 242 -5.99 12.69 5.74
CA LYS A 242 -5.96 14.05 6.30
C LYS A 242 -5.75 15.11 5.23
#